data_AF-A0A956TCR7-F1
#
_entry.id   AF-A0A956TCR7-F1
#
_cell.length_a   1.000
_cell.length_b   1.000
_cell.length_c   1.000
_cell.angle_alpha   90.00
_cell.angle_beta   90.00
_cell.angle_gamma   90.00
#
_symmetry.space_group_name_H-M   'P 1'
#
loop_
_entity.id
_entity.type
_entity.pdbx_description
1 polymer ?
#
loop_
_entity_poly.entity_id
_entity_poly.type
_entity_poly.pdbx_seq_one_letter_code
_entity_poly.pdbx_strand_id
1 'polypeptide(L)'
;MRWLLLAMLLVAPAWAELSVEHQGKVLVSFDVPGLEESGRRDGKNSRITYTRSVEDGTLQVTVNVRRWIGIDINKQYYKDRDSRRENPHSRLVQDIEVAGTKRALAYRTSEPFDGYTLVLYTDDFRCEFLITGSKQAASAIEPTFNQLLKSVKIH
;
A
#
# COMPACT_ATOMS: atom_id res chain seq x y z
N MET A 1 5.10 52.16 -20.77
CA MET A 1 5.54 50.75 -20.88
C MET A 1 5.15 50.02 -19.59
N ARG A 2 4.05 49.26 -19.61
CA ARG A 2 3.59 48.46 -18.46
C ARG A 2 4.13 47.04 -18.63
N TRP A 3 5.01 46.64 -17.72
CA TRP A 3 5.54 45.28 -17.65
C TRP A 3 4.43 44.34 -17.16
N LEU A 4 3.96 43.46 -18.05
CA LEU A 4 3.14 42.30 -17.70
C LEU A 4 4.09 41.22 -17.18
N LEU A 5 4.15 41.06 -15.85
CA LEU A 5 4.76 39.91 -15.20
C LEU A 5 3.81 38.72 -15.39
N LEU A 6 4.18 37.84 -16.32
CA LEU A 6 3.55 36.56 -16.56
C LEU A 6 3.90 35.64 -15.37
N ALA A 7 2.99 35.49 -14.42
CA ALA A 7 3.10 34.47 -13.39
C ALA A 7 2.83 33.10 -14.03
N MET A 8 3.89 32.38 -14.42
CA MET A 8 3.79 30.95 -14.69
C MET A 8 3.45 30.25 -13.37
N LEU A 9 2.18 29.86 -13.21
CA LEU A 9 1.79 28.84 -12.25
C LEU A 9 2.51 27.55 -12.63
N LEU A 10 3.56 27.21 -11.89
CA LEU A 10 4.01 25.83 -11.73
C LEU A 10 2.87 25.04 -11.10
N VAL A 11 1.97 24.52 -11.93
CA VAL A 11 1.09 23.41 -11.52
C VAL A 11 2.02 22.22 -11.36
N ALA A 12 2.50 22.01 -10.13
CA ALA A 12 3.07 20.70 -9.78
C ALA A 12 2.02 19.66 -10.19
N PRO A 13 2.41 18.57 -10.88
CA PRO A 13 1.46 17.51 -11.19
C PRO A 13 0.86 17.05 -9.86
N ALA A 14 -0.43 17.29 -9.67
CA ALA A 14 -1.17 16.72 -8.56
C ALA A 14 -1.16 15.22 -8.81
N TRP A 15 -0.25 14.51 -8.13
CA TRP A 15 -0.27 13.06 -8.10
C TRP A 15 -1.65 12.65 -7.58
N ALA A 16 -2.38 11.89 -8.37
CA ALA A 16 -3.74 11.51 -8.03
C ALA A 16 -3.69 10.56 -6.82
N GLU A 17 -4.29 10.98 -5.71
CA GLU A 17 -4.48 10.12 -4.55
C GLU A 17 -5.30 8.90 -4.97
N LEU A 18 -4.74 7.70 -4.78
CA LEU A 18 -5.37 6.44 -5.10
C LEU A 18 -6.26 6.03 -3.93
N SER A 19 -7.46 5.54 -4.24
CA SER A 19 -8.42 5.07 -3.24
C SER A 19 -8.84 3.63 -3.52
N VAL A 20 -9.06 2.88 -2.45
CA VAL A 20 -9.71 1.57 -2.51
C VAL A 20 -11.07 1.69 -1.84
N GLU A 21 -12.09 1.40 -2.63
CA GLU A 21 -13.47 1.49 -2.22
C GLU A 21 -14.10 0.11 -2.01
N HIS A 22 -15.11 0.07 -1.15
CA HIS A 22 -15.99 -1.07 -0.99
C HIS A 22 -17.43 -0.58 -0.80
N GLN A 23 -18.35 -1.06 -1.64
CA GLN A 23 -19.76 -0.67 -1.61
C GLN A 23 -19.99 0.85 -1.63
N GLY A 24 -19.20 1.58 -2.44
CA GLY A 24 -19.32 3.04 -2.61
C GLY A 24 -18.75 3.87 -1.46
N LYS A 25 -18.03 3.25 -0.51
CA LYS A 25 -17.27 3.96 0.54
C LYS A 25 -15.78 3.78 0.31
N VAL A 26 -15.03 4.87 0.36
CA VAL A 26 -13.56 4.84 0.44
C VAL A 26 -13.18 4.26 1.81
N LEU A 27 -12.33 3.24 1.82
CA LEU A 27 -11.84 2.62 3.05
C LEU A 27 -10.39 3.00 3.34
N VAL A 28 -9.58 3.10 2.29
CA VAL A 28 -8.18 3.47 2.38
C VAL A 28 -7.79 4.31 1.17
N SER A 29 -6.98 5.33 1.39
CA SER A 29 -6.33 6.08 0.33
C SER A 29 -4.82 6.16 0.55
N PHE A 30 -4.07 6.37 -0.53
CA PHE A 30 -2.62 6.48 -0.50
C PHE A 30 -2.12 7.22 -1.74
N ASP A 31 -0.93 7.79 -1.63
CA ASP A 31 -0.27 8.51 -2.72
C ASP A 31 1.11 7.91 -2.98
N VAL A 32 1.23 7.24 -4.11
CA VAL A 32 2.48 6.72 -4.66
C VAL A 32 2.59 7.19 -6.12
N PRO A 33 3.57 8.06 -6.43
CA PRO A 33 3.73 8.65 -7.76
C PRO A 33 3.79 7.64 -8.91
N GLY A 34 3.01 7.88 -9.97
CA GLY A 34 3.10 7.16 -11.24
C GLY A 34 2.53 5.74 -11.24
N LEU A 35 1.80 5.36 -10.20
CA LEU A 35 1.01 4.13 -10.20
C LEU A 35 -0.26 4.30 -11.05
N GLU A 36 -0.55 3.28 -11.84
CA GLU A 36 -1.77 3.17 -12.65
C GLU A 36 -2.54 1.91 -12.23
N GLU A 37 -3.87 1.99 -12.10
CA GLU A 37 -4.71 0.82 -11.79
C GLU A 37 -4.64 -0.19 -12.93
N SER A 38 -4.26 -1.42 -12.62
CA SER A 38 -4.15 -2.53 -13.55
C SER A 38 -4.82 -3.77 -12.97
N GLY A 39 -5.95 -4.20 -13.55
CA GLY A 39 -6.58 -5.47 -13.21
C GLY A 39 -8.06 -5.40 -12.86
N ARG A 40 -8.56 -6.46 -12.22
CA ARG A 40 -10.00 -6.73 -12.04
C ARG A 40 -10.37 -6.62 -10.56
N ARG A 41 -11.36 -5.79 -10.24
CA ARG A 41 -12.02 -5.78 -8.92
C ARG A 41 -12.76 -7.10 -8.72
N ASP A 42 -12.39 -7.87 -7.70
CA ASP A 42 -13.16 -9.04 -7.28
C ASP A 42 -14.33 -8.59 -6.39
N GLY A 43 -15.54 -9.11 -6.62
CA GLY A 43 -16.77 -8.64 -5.95
C GLY A 43 -16.86 -9.03 -4.47
N LYS A 44 -16.07 -10.01 -4.01
CA LYS A 44 -16.06 -10.45 -2.59
C LYS A 44 -14.95 -9.81 -1.75
N ASN A 45 -13.82 -9.48 -2.35
CA ASN A 45 -12.70 -8.77 -1.71
C ASN A 45 -12.29 -7.62 -2.62
N SER A 46 -12.15 -6.40 -2.09
CA SER A 46 -11.63 -5.29 -2.88
C SER A 46 -10.12 -5.51 -3.05
N ARG A 47 -9.75 -6.33 -4.04
CA ARG A 47 -8.37 -6.51 -4.50
C ARG A 47 -8.16 -5.63 -5.73
N ILE A 48 -7.20 -4.72 -5.63
CA ILE A 48 -6.80 -3.83 -6.72
C ILE A 48 -5.28 -3.95 -6.85
N THR A 49 -4.81 -4.05 -8.08
CA THR A 49 -3.38 -4.00 -8.37
C THR A 49 -3.09 -2.71 -9.11
N TYR A 50 -2.03 -2.03 -8.69
CA TYR A 50 -1.50 -0.86 -9.35
C TYR A 50 -0.10 -1.17 -9.85
N THR A 51 0.26 -0.66 -11.02
CA THR A 51 1.59 -0.88 -11.61
C THR A 51 2.22 0.44 -12.00
N ARG A 52 3.56 0.46 -12.01
CA ARG A 52 4.36 1.57 -12.53
C ARG A 52 5.56 0.99 -13.27
N SER A 53 5.75 1.42 -14.51
CA SER A 53 6.99 1.19 -15.22
C SER A 53 8.11 2.01 -14.59
N VAL A 54 9.21 1.34 -14.27
CA VAL A 54 10.49 1.96 -13.91
C VAL A 54 11.49 1.61 -15.01
N GLU A 55 12.58 2.36 -15.15
CA GLU A 55 13.52 2.34 -16.29
C GLU A 55 13.64 0.98 -17.00
N ASP A 56 13.99 -0.09 -16.27
CA ASP A 56 14.15 -1.44 -16.81
C ASP A 56 13.18 -2.49 -16.25
N GLY A 57 12.11 -2.09 -15.57
CA GLY A 57 11.28 -3.02 -14.81
C GLY A 57 9.85 -2.58 -14.53
N THR A 58 9.11 -3.45 -13.86
CA THR A 58 7.74 -3.16 -13.43
C THR A 58 7.66 -3.28 -11.92
N LEU A 59 7.18 -2.22 -11.29
CA LEU A 59 6.79 -2.19 -9.89
C LEU A 59 5.29 -2.46 -9.79
N GLN A 60 4.88 -3.22 -8.79
CA GLN A 60 3.50 -3.57 -8.52
C GLN A 60 3.15 -3.30 -7.06
N VAL A 61 2.04 -2.61 -6.83
CA VAL A 61 1.40 -2.46 -5.52
C VAL A 61 0.03 -3.13 -5.58
N THR A 62 -0.12 -4.26 -4.90
CA THR A 62 -1.42 -4.92 -4.75
C THR A 62 -2.03 -4.55 -3.41
N VAL A 63 -3.22 -3.97 -3.43
CA VAL A 63 -4.02 -3.67 -2.24
C VAL A 63 -5.14 -4.68 -2.14
N ASN A 64 -5.26 -5.33 -0.99
CA ASN A 64 -6.32 -6.30 -0.72
C ASN A 64 -7.06 -5.90 0.56
N VAL A 65 -8.34 -5.55 0.42
CA VAL A 65 -9.21 -5.23 1.54
C VAL A 65 -10.22 -6.34 1.74
N ARG A 66 -10.25 -6.86 2.98
CA ARG A 66 -11.21 -7.86 3.44
C ARG A 66 -11.94 -7.33 4.67
N ARG A 67 -13.26 -7.13 4.54
CA ARG A 67 -14.09 -6.80 5.71
C ARG A 67 -14.23 -8.00 6.63
N TRP A 68 -14.38 -7.72 7.91
CA TRP A 68 -14.69 -8.73 8.91
C TRP A 68 -15.71 -8.24 9.92
N ILE A 69 -16.45 -9.17 10.52
CA ILE A 69 -17.38 -8.90 11.61
C ILE A 69 -17.07 -9.93 12.68
N GLY A 70 -16.84 -9.47 13.92
CA GLY A 70 -16.64 -10.35 15.08
C GLY A 70 -15.28 -11.06 15.17
N ILE A 71 -14.25 -10.54 14.49
CA ILE A 71 -12.87 -11.04 14.65
C ILE A 71 -12.17 -10.32 15.79
N ASP A 72 -11.52 -11.07 16.69
CA ASP A 72 -10.59 -10.51 17.67
C ASP A 72 -9.31 -10.06 16.95
N ILE A 73 -9.17 -8.75 16.81
CA ILE A 73 -8.06 -8.09 16.11
C ILE A 73 -6.72 -8.42 16.76
N ASN A 74 -6.64 -8.47 18.10
CA ASN A 74 -5.38 -8.75 18.78
C ASN A 74 -4.95 -10.19 18.54
N LYS A 75 -5.89 -11.13 18.64
CA LYS A 75 -5.62 -12.53 18.35
C LYS A 75 -5.15 -12.73 16.91
N GLN A 76 -5.82 -12.10 15.94
CA GLN A 76 -5.45 -12.20 14.54
C GLN A 76 -4.10 -11.53 14.24
N TYR A 77 -3.85 -10.35 14.81
CA TYR A 77 -2.58 -9.65 14.70
C TYR A 77 -1.41 -10.50 15.21
N TYR A 78 -1.52 -11.07 16.41
CA TYR A 78 -0.45 -11.89 16.97
C TYR A 78 -0.24 -13.18 16.20
N LYS A 79 -1.33 -13.83 15.75
CA LYS A 79 -1.24 -15.00 14.86
C LYS A 79 -0.47 -14.67 13.58
N ASP A 80 -0.80 -13.56 12.92
CA ASP A 80 -0.13 -13.17 11.68
C ASP A 80 1.34 -12.77 11.95
N ARG A 81 1.61 -12.00 13.00
CA ARG A 81 2.96 -11.61 13.41
C ARG A 81 3.84 -12.83 13.67
N ASP A 82 3.35 -13.78 14.46
CA ASP A 82 4.12 -14.95 14.88
C ASP A 82 4.35 -15.90 13.69
N SER A 83 3.34 -16.09 12.83
CA SER A 83 3.50 -16.80 11.56
C SER A 83 4.56 -16.18 10.65
N ARG A 84 4.69 -14.83 10.62
CA ARG A 84 5.76 -14.16 9.87
C ARG A 84 7.13 -14.30 10.53
N ARG A 85 7.21 -14.32 11.86
CA ARG A 85 8.47 -14.56 12.58
C ARG A 85 9.03 -15.96 12.36
N GLU A 86 8.14 -16.95 12.24
CA GLU A 86 8.49 -18.35 12.02
C GLU A 86 8.81 -18.66 10.54
N ASN A 87 8.48 -17.75 9.62
CA ASN A 87 8.76 -17.93 8.20
C ASN A 87 10.20 -17.49 7.86
N PRO A 88 11.08 -18.38 7.38
CA PRO A 88 12.48 -18.07 7.09
C PRO A 88 12.65 -17.06 5.93
N HIS A 89 11.63 -16.88 5.10
CA HIS A 89 11.60 -15.96 3.98
C HIS A 89 10.91 -14.63 4.33
N SER A 90 10.60 -14.40 5.62
CA SER A 90 9.99 -13.15 6.07
C SER A 90 10.80 -12.52 7.20
N ARG A 91 10.87 -11.19 7.19
CA ARG A 91 11.54 -10.41 8.24
C ARG A 91 10.66 -9.24 8.64
N LEU A 92 10.31 -9.16 9.92
CA LEU A 92 9.62 -7.99 10.47
C LEU A 92 10.50 -6.74 10.30
N VAL A 93 9.92 -5.66 9.79
CA VAL A 93 10.68 -4.47 9.39
C VAL A 93 10.86 -3.52 10.57
N GLN A 94 9.78 -3.23 11.31
CA GLN A 94 9.78 -2.43 12.55
C GLN A 94 8.35 -2.34 13.12
N ASP A 95 8.20 -1.73 14.29
CA ASP A 95 6.91 -1.26 14.79
C ASP A 95 6.42 -0.10 13.90
N ILE A 96 5.22 -0.23 13.36
CA ILE A 96 4.59 0.77 12.50
C ILE A 96 3.29 1.22 13.17
N GLU A 97 3.13 2.52 13.28
CA GLU A 97 1.87 3.15 13.66
C GLU A 97 1.27 3.84 12.45
N VAL A 98 0.03 3.48 12.13
CA VAL A 98 -0.77 4.12 11.08
C VAL A 98 -2.05 4.64 11.72
N ALA A 99 -2.30 5.94 11.59
CA ALA A 99 -3.50 6.56 12.11
C ALA A 99 -4.76 5.88 11.57
N GLY A 100 -5.76 5.68 12.42
CA GLY A 100 -7.00 4.97 12.07
C GLY A 100 -6.90 3.44 12.10
N THR A 101 -5.74 2.87 12.45
CA THR A 101 -5.58 1.43 12.68
C THR A 101 -5.50 1.10 14.16
N LYS A 102 -5.94 -0.10 14.54
CA LYS A 102 -5.67 -0.65 15.89
C LYS A 102 -4.27 -1.21 15.98
N ARG A 103 -3.82 -1.84 14.89
CA ARG A 103 -2.50 -2.43 14.72
C ARG A 103 -2.09 -2.32 13.27
N ALA A 104 -0.78 -2.22 13.05
CA ALA A 104 -0.18 -2.43 11.75
C ALA A 104 0.97 -3.44 11.88
N LEU A 105 1.18 -4.23 10.84
CA LEU A 105 2.25 -5.20 10.75
C LEU A 105 2.98 -4.97 9.42
N ALA A 106 4.29 -4.77 9.48
CA ALA A 106 5.11 -4.67 8.29
C ALA A 106 6.22 -5.71 8.28
N TYR A 107 6.42 -6.32 7.11
CA TYR A 107 7.45 -7.30 6.90
C TYR A 107 8.00 -7.23 5.49
N ARG A 108 9.27 -7.59 5.34
CA ARG A 108 9.87 -7.97 4.07
C ARG A 108 9.57 -9.43 3.81
N THR A 109 9.36 -9.78 2.56
CA THR A 109 9.24 -11.17 2.09
C THR A 109 10.24 -11.37 0.96
N SER A 110 10.91 -12.52 0.93
CA SER A 110 11.85 -12.88 -0.14
C SER A 110 11.31 -13.99 -1.06
N GLU A 111 10.24 -14.68 -0.64
CA GLU A 111 9.54 -15.69 -1.43
C GLU A 111 8.01 -15.56 -1.24
N PRO A 112 7.19 -15.87 -2.27
CA PRO A 112 7.58 -16.25 -3.64
C PRO A 112 8.13 -15.08 -4.48
N PHE A 113 8.11 -13.86 -3.93
CA PHE A 113 8.66 -12.65 -4.55
C PHE A 113 9.46 -11.87 -3.51
N ASP A 114 10.46 -11.08 -3.93
CA ASP A 114 11.09 -10.10 -3.05
C ASP A 114 10.22 -8.84 -2.98
N GLY A 115 9.96 -8.36 -1.77
CA GLY A 115 9.01 -7.27 -1.59
C GLY A 115 8.78 -6.89 -0.13
N TYR A 116 7.95 -5.86 0.04
CA TYR A 116 7.48 -5.42 1.34
C TYR A 116 5.97 -5.59 1.43
N THR A 117 5.50 -5.87 2.64
CA THR A 117 4.07 -5.93 2.93
C THR A 117 3.74 -5.06 4.14
N LEU A 118 2.64 -4.32 4.04
CA LEU A 118 2.00 -3.62 5.15
C LEU A 118 0.60 -4.20 5.33
N VAL A 119 0.30 -4.69 6.53
CA VAL A 119 -1.02 -5.15 6.92
C VAL A 119 -1.58 -4.20 7.96
N LEU A 120 -2.74 -3.62 7.67
CA LEU A 120 -3.47 -2.70 8.52
C LEU A 120 -4.71 -3.40 9.07
N TYR A 121 -4.89 -3.32 10.39
CA TYR A 121 -6.01 -3.91 11.08
C TYR A 121 -6.89 -2.80 11.67
N THR A 122 -8.13 -2.72 11.21
CA THR A 122 -9.15 -1.78 11.69
C THR A 122 -10.31 -2.54 12.34
N ASP A 123 -11.23 -1.81 12.97
CA ASP A 123 -12.44 -2.40 13.55
C ASP A 123 -13.33 -3.07 12.49
N ASP A 124 -13.29 -2.55 11.26
CA ASP A 124 -14.19 -2.94 10.17
C ASP A 124 -13.56 -3.87 9.12
N PHE A 125 -12.25 -3.79 8.95
CA PHE A 125 -11.56 -4.48 7.87
C PHE A 125 -10.07 -4.72 8.14
N ARG A 126 -9.52 -5.64 7.35
CA ARG A 126 -8.07 -5.84 7.17
C ARG A 126 -7.69 -5.35 5.78
N CYS A 127 -6.69 -4.48 5.70
CA CYS A 127 -6.11 -4.02 4.44
C CYS A 127 -4.66 -4.51 4.34
N GLU A 128 -4.28 -5.07 3.20
CA GLU A 128 -2.93 -5.55 2.94
C GLU A 128 -2.39 -4.88 1.67
N PHE A 129 -1.27 -4.19 1.81
CA PHE A 129 -0.48 -3.66 0.70
C PHE A 129 0.72 -4.56 0.47
N LEU A 130 0.80 -5.16 -0.71
CA LEU A 130 1.95 -5.93 -1.17
C LEU A 130 2.69 -5.14 -2.25
N ILE A 131 3.91 -4.71 -1.96
CA ILE A 131 4.79 -3.98 -2.86
C ILE A 131 5.85 -4.95 -3.37
N THR A 132 5.83 -5.22 -4.67
CA THR A 132 6.74 -6.15 -5.35
C THR A 132 7.21 -5.54 -6.65
N GLY A 133 8.20 -6.16 -7.29
CA GLY A 133 8.62 -5.75 -8.63
C GLY A 133 9.46 -6.81 -9.32
N SER A 134 9.75 -6.57 -10.60
CA SER A 134 10.77 -7.34 -11.32
C SER A 134 12.15 -7.13 -10.68
N LYS A 135 13.14 -7.97 -11.04
CA LYS A 135 14.52 -7.83 -10.54
C LYS A 135 15.09 -6.44 -10.80
N GLN A 136 14.78 -5.86 -11.95
CA GLN A 136 15.20 -4.53 -12.37
C GLN A 136 14.52 -3.41 -11.58
N ALA A 137 13.33 -3.67 -11.03
CA ALA A 137 12.59 -2.73 -10.20
C ALA A 137 12.93 -2.82 -8.70
N ALA A 138 13.86 -3.70 -8.30
CA ALA A 138 14.17 -3.96 -6.89
C ALA A 138 14.56 -2.71 -6.10
N SER A 139 15.35 -1.81 -6.71
CA SER A 139 15.76 -0.53 -6.11
C SER A 139 14.59 0.43 -5.84
N ALA A 140 13.45 0.23 -6.52
CA ALA A 140 12.26 1.06 -6.38
C ALA A 140 11.26 0.52 -5.33
N ILE A 141 11.41 -0.73 -4.87
CA ILE A 141 10.46 -1.38 -3.95
C ILE A 141 10.47 -0.69 -2.58
N GLU A 142 11.63 -0.58 -1.94
CA GLU A 142 11.74 0.02 -0.60
C GLU A 142 11.38 1.51 -0.57
N PRO A 143 11.83 2.36 -1.53
CA PRO A 143 11.35 3.73 -1.62
C PRO A 143 9.83 3.84 -1.76
N THR A 144 9.21 2.93 -2.54
CA THR A 144 7.76 2.88 -2.70
C THR A 144 7.07 2.50 -1.41
N PHE A 145 7.59 1.51 -0.68
CA PHE A 145 7.08 1.13 0.63
C PHE A 145 7.15 2.29 1.62
N ASN A 146 8.28 3.00 1.68
CA ASN A 146 8.45 4.16 2.55
C ASN A 146 7.52 5.32 2.17
N GLN A 147 7.26 5.52 0.88
CA GLN A 147 6.29 6.51 0.42
C GLN A 147 4.87 6.12 0.83
N LEU A 148 4.49 4.85 0.66
CA LEU A 148 3.20 4.32 1.08
C LEU A 148 2.97 4.54 2.59
N LEU A 149 3.97 4.24 3.43
CA LEU A 149 3.87 4.46 4.88
C LEU A 149 3.57 5.90 5.26
N LYS A 150 4.07 6.87 4.49
CA LYS A 150 3.87 8.31 4.73
C LYS A 150 2.51 8.81 4.22
N SER A 151 1.93 8.14 3.22
CA SER A 151 0.75 8.64 2.51
C SER A 151 -0.54 7.89 2.83
N VAL A 152 -0.46 6.70 3.43
CA VAL A 152 -1.64 5.89 3.70
C VAL A 152 -2.57 6.55 4.73
N LYS A 153 -3.87 6.58 4.40
CA LYS A 153 -4.94 7.11 5.26
C LYS A 153 -6.08 6.09 5.33
N ILE A 154 -6.56 5.86 6.55
CA ILE A 154 -7.75 5.04 6.83
C ILE A 154 -8.97 5.97 6.95
N HIS A 155 -10.10 5.56 6.38
CA HIS A 155 -11.37 6.29 6.36
C HIS A 155 -12.49 5.51 7.03
#